data_AF-A0A7W7PBF5-F1
#
_entry.id   AF-A0A7W7PBF5-F1
#
_cell.length_a   1.000
_cell.length_b   1.000
_cell.length_c   1.000
_cell.angle_alpha   90.00
_cell.angle_beta   90.00
_cell.angle_gamma   90.00
#
_symmetry.space_group_name_H-M   'P 1'
#
loop_
_entity.id
_entity.type
_entity.pdbx_description
1 polymer ?
#
loop_
_entity_poly.entity_id
_entity_poly.type
_entity_poly.pdbx_seq_one_letter_code
_entity_poly.pdbx_strand_id
1 'polypeptide(L)'
;MSNREQDPQVEVGSAGRAAATPDAAAPSPAEAGGLREDFPAPRFTQGLSSGVSEHEGEGCVVELLEPRAVPLGGPRAMTVQRSLPQRARSLIGAWCFLDFYGPDDVAATGGMDVPRHPHTGLATVSWLFEGRIDHVDSAGNWATVRPGEVNLMHAGRGVTHTEYSTADTTVLHGAQLWYALPDAHRFSHPDLHSHRPDPVIGEGWEAKVFLGELLGRRSLVPTAIPLTGAELRLQPGAEIVVEVPAHHEHGLLTVSGAVTLQGVDVPAAHLGYVGPGARRLTVRAGDEPVIALLIGGGPLGEQIIMWWNFVGRTQEEIETWRAAYQQEMGFETPTPDSPLRREADEPLGEQVGGALLDSLVGTAYDDGRPFPQFGAFPPDPKGPIPAPPLPNTRMRARG
;
A
#
# COMPACT_ATOMS: atom_id res chain seq x y z
N MET A 1 4.93 -32.60 51.49
CA MET A 1 5.95 -33.42 52.19
C MET A 1 6.32 -34.59 51.29
N SER A 2 7.60 -34.65 50.91
CA SER A 2 8.40 -35.85 50.58
C SER A 2 7.97 -36.69 49.36
N ASN A 3 8.65 -36.51 48.21
CA ASN A 3 9.72 -37.40 47.67
C ASN A 3 9.17 -38.74 47.11
N ARG A 4 9.64 -39.33 46.02
CA ARG A 4 10.99 -39.35 45.43
C ARG A 4 10.93 -40.03 44.05
N GLU A 5 11.81 -39.57 43.16
CA GLU A 5 12.59 -40.27 42.12
C GLU A 5 12.35 -41.78 41.89
N GLN A 6 12.33 -42.21 40.63
CA GLN A 6 13.43 -42.96 39.98
C GLN A 6 13.06 -43.43 38.56
N ASP A 7 13.93 -43.09 37.61
CA ASP A 7 14.06 -43.72 36.29
C ASP A 7 14.68 -45.12 36.45
N PRO A 8 14.41 -46.07 35.53
CA PRO A 8 15.55 -46.58 34.76
C PRO A 8 15.25 -46.93 33.29
N GLN A 9 16.26 -46.69 32.45
CA GLN A 9 16.43 -47.24 31.10
C GLN A 9 16.57 -48.78 31.12
N VAL A 10 16.00 -49.51 30.14
CA VAL A 10 16.62 -50.70 29.50
C VAL A 10 16.11 -50.89 28.06
N GLU A 11 17.06 -51.35 27.24
CA GLU A 11 17.20 -51.73 25.83
C GLU A 11 16.06 -52.39 25.01
N VAL A 12 16.04 -51.96 23.75
CA VAL A 12 16.05 -52.70 22.46
C VAL A 12 15.61 -54.18 22.44
N GLY A 13 14.55 -54.45 21.68
CA GLY A 13 14.20 -55.78 21.16
C GLY A 13 13.52 -55.69 19.79
N SER A 14 14.19 -56.19 18.76
CA SER A 14 13.74 -56.27 17.37
C SER A 14 12.69 -57.35 17.13
N ALA A 15 11.66 -57.10 16.31
CA ALA A 15 10.94 -58.16 15.60
C ALA A 15 10.25 -57.65 14.32
N GLY A 16 10.50 -58.35 13.21
CA GLY A 16 9.45 -58.74 12.26
C GLY A 16 9.16 -57.83 11.08
N ARG A 17 9.79 -58.13 9.93
CA ARG A 17 9.37 -57.75 8.58
C ARG A 17 7.95 -58.28 8.27
N ALA A 18 7.13 -57.46 7.61
CA ALA A 18 6.07 -57.91 6.71
C ALA A 18 6.13 -57.11 5.40
N ALA A 19 5.98 -57.82 4.29
CA ALA A 19 6.25 -57.38 2.92
C ALA A 19 5.19 -56.42 2.37
N ALA A 20 5.63 -55.45 1.58
CA ALA A 20 4.78 -54.55 0.82
C ALA A 20 4.51 -55.11 -0.59
N THR A 21 3.23 -55.21 -0.96
CA THR A 21 2.75 -55.32 -2.34
C THR A 21 2.56 -53.92 -2.93
N PRO A 22 2.83 -53.70 -4.23
CA PRO A 22 2.69 -52.40 -4.86
C PRO A 22 1.29 -52.22 -5.43
N ASP A 23 0.67 -51.04 -5.28
CA ASP A 23 -0.30 -50.60 -6.28
C ASP A 23 -0.51 -49.08 -6.35
N ALA A 24 -0.84 -48.68 -7.58
CA ALA A 24 -1.41 -47.42 -8.05
C ALA A 24 -0.55 -46.15 -8.00
N ALA A 25 0.09 -45.87 -9.14
CA ALA A 25 0.64 -44.58 -9.53
C ALA A 25 -0.44 -43.48 -9.49
N ALA A 26 -0.13 -42.36 -8.84
CA ALA A 26 -0.91 -41.14 -8.88
C ALA A 26 -0.78 -40.47 -10.27
N PRO A 27 -1.85 -39.89 -10.82
CA PRO A 27 -1.80 -39.23 -12.12
C PRO A 27 -0.98 -37.94 -12.07
N SER A 28 -0.19 -37.73 -13.13
CA SER A 28 0.59 -36.53 -13.43
C SER A 28 -0.31 -35.28 -13.54
N PRO A 29 0.06 -34.13 -12.94
CA PRO A 29 -0.67 -32.89 -13.13
C PRO A 29 -0.23 -32.24 -14.45
N ALA A 30 -0.97 -32.55 -15.51
CA ALA A 30 -1.13 -31.64 -16.64
C ALA A 30 -2.59 -31.19 -16.64
N GLU A 31 -2.82 -29.93 -17.02
CA GLU A 31 -4.14 -29.28 -17.18
C GLU A 31 -4.73 -28.60 -15.92
N ALA A 32 -4.00 -27.64 -15.38
CA ALA A 32 -4.62 -26.42 -14.84
C ALA A 32 -4.05 -25.25 -15.65
N GLY A 33 -4.85 -24.72 -16.57
CA GLY A 33 -4.51 -23.54 -17.37
C GLY A 33 -4.42 -22.31 -16.47
N GLY A 34 -3.22 -22.01 -15.99
CA GLY A 34 -2.87 -20.71 -15.43
C GLY A 34 -2.30 -19.84 -16.53
N LEU A 35 -3.00 -18.76 -16.88
CA LEU A 35 -2.45 -17.68 -17.68
C LEU A 35 -1.31 -17.04 -16.88
N ARG A 36 -0.07 -17.50 -17.14
CA ARG A 36 1.14 -16.79 -16.74
C ARG A 36 1.35 -15.66 -17.74
N GLU A 37 1.03 -14.43 -17.34
CA GLU A 37 1.69 -13.28 -17.93
C GLU A 37 3.03 -13.12 -17.20
N ASP A 38 4.08 -13.77 -17.71
CA ASP A 38 5.45 -13.53 -17.25
C ASP A 38 5.81 -12.08 -17.58
N PHE A 39 5.75 -11.19 -16.58
CA PHE A 39 6.20 -9.81 -16.74
C PHE A 39 7.68 -9.81 -17.16
N PRO A 40 8.04 -9.24 -18.32
CA PRO A 40 9.43 -9.23 -18.75
C PRO A 40 10.29 -8.49 -17.72
N ALA A 41 11.46 -9.06 -17.40
CA ALA A 41 12.47 -8.43 -16.57
C ALA A 41 12.75 -6.98 -17.05
N PRO A 42 12.98 -6.02 -16.12
CA PRO A 42 13.01 -4.60 -16.44
C PRO A 42 14.00 -4.30 -17.56
N ARG A 43 13.46 -3.81 -18.68
CA ARG A 43 14.27 -3.23 -19.74
C ARG A 43 14.71 -1.85 -19.26
N PHE A 44 15.93 -1.75 -18.75
CA PHE A 44 16.61 -0.47 -18.61
C PHE A 44 16.96 0.05 -20.02
N THR A 45 15.97 0.56 -20.76
CA THR A 45 16.19 1.07 -22.12
C THR A 45 16.39 2.57 -22.17
N GLN A 46 17.27 2.94 -23.10
CA GLN A 46 17.82 4.24 -23.40
C GLN A 46 16.76 5.31 -23.72
N GLY A 47 16.96 6.53 -23.22
CA GLY A 47 16.10 7.69 -23.43
C GLY A 47 15.11 7.89 -22.29
N LEU A 48 15.18 9.03 -21.59
CA LEU A 48 14.24 9.37 -20.53
C LEU A 48 12.87 9.70 -21.15
N SER A 49 12.05 8.69 -21.45
CA SER A 49 10.64 8.91 -21.76
C SER A 49 9.98 9.54 -20.51
N SER A 50 8.94 10.34 -20.71
CA SER A 50 8.15 10.92 -19.60
C SER A 50 7.34 9.87 -18.83
N GLY A 51 7.32 8.61 -19.31
CA GLY A 51 6.46 7.54 -18.81
C GLY A 51 4.98 7.72 -19.17
N VAL A 52 4.65 8.68 -20.05
CA VAL A 52 3.27 9.03 -20.42
C VAL A 52 3.11 9.13 -21.92
N SER A 53 2.05 8.54 -22.45
CA SER A 53 1.60 8.71 -23.84
C SER A 53 0.13 9.12 -23.88
N GLU A 54 -0.22 10.03 -24.79
CA GLU A 54 -1.60 10.51 -24.96
C GLU A 54 -2.26 9.81 -26.15
N HIS A 55 -3.51 9.41 -25.98
CA HIS A 55 -4.31 8.71 -27.00
C HIS A 55 -5.69 9.35 -27.10
N GLU A 56 -6.20 9.46 -28.33
CA GLU A 56 -7.57 9.92 -28.57
C GLU A 56 -8.53 8.76 -28.26
N GLY A 57 -9.33 8.92 -27.20
CA GLY A 57 -10.37 7.97 -26.81
C GLY A 57 -11.77 8.46 -27.18
N GLU A 58 -12.76 7.64 -26.83
CA GLU A 58 -14.18 7.92 -27.01
C GLU A 58 -14.63 9.12 -26.15
N GLY A 59 -14.61 10.31 -26.74
CA GLY A 59 -15.12 11.53 -26.13
C GLY A 59 -14.16 12.25 -25.17
N CYS A 60 -12.94 11.74 -24.96
CA CYS A 60 -11.88 12.40 -24.21
C CYS A 60 -10.49 11.87 -24.59
N VAL A 61 -9.44 12.57 -24.14
CA VAL A 61 -8.06 12.07 -24.19
C VAL A 61 -7.85 11.07 -23.05
N VAL A 62 -7.16 9.96 -23.34
CA VAL A 62 -6.68 9.01 -22.35
C VAL A 62 -5.16 9.08 -22.33
N GLU A 63 -4.57 9.32 -21.15
CA GLU A 63 -3.13 9.25 -20.97
C GLU A 63 -2.75 7.89 -20.39
N LEU A 64 -1.79 7.19 -20.99
CA LEU A 64 -1.28 5.93 -20.45
C LEU A 64 0.01 6.21 -19.67
N LEU A 65 0.00 5.90 -18.38
CA LEU A 65 1.17 5.96 -17.51
C LEU A 65 1.83 4.58 -17.44
N GLU A 66 3.02 4.47 -17.98
CA GLU A 66 3.87 3.27 -17.91
C GLU A 66 4.46 3.15 -16.49
N PRO A 67 4.28 2.01 -15.80
CA PRO A 67 4.82 1.83 -14.45
C PRO A 67 6.34 1.65 -14.50
N ARG A 68 6.99 1.89 -13.36
CA ARG A 68 8.40 1.50 -13.15
C ARG A 68 8.50 0.43 -12.09
N ALA A 69 9.33 -0.58 -12.34
CA ALA A 69 9.69 -1.58 -11.34
C ALA A 69 10.55 -0.95 -10.23
N VAL A 70 10.13 -1.08 -8.97
CA VAL A 70 10.86 -0.59 -7.79
C VAL A 70 10.84 -1.62 -6.66
N PRO A 71 11.90 -1.73 -5.84
CA PRO A 71 11.87 -2.59 -4.68
C PRO A 71 11.11 -1.95 -3.50
N LEU A 72 10.17 -2.68 -2.90
CA LEU A 72 9.35 -2.25 -1.76
C LEU A 72 10.00 -2.70 -0.44
N GLY A 73 10.71 -1.80 0.26
CA GLY A 73 11.37 -2.12 1.54
C GLY A 73 12.88 -2.35 1.46
N GLY A 74 13.51 -2.00 0.33
CA GLY A 74 14.97 -2.02 0.15
C GLY A 74 15.50 -3.13 -0.77
N PRO A 75 16.83 -3.34 -0.87
CA PRO A 75 17.45 -4.10 -1.97
C PRO A 75 17.12 -5.60 -2.06
N ARG A 76 16.55 -6.21 -1.01
CA ARG A 76 16.14 -7.63 -1.00
C ARG A 76 14.62 -7.82 -0.96
N ALA A 77 13.90 -6.78 -1.34
CA ALA A 77 12.48 -6.71 -1.10
C ALA A 77 11.66 -6.97 -2.37
N MET A 78 10.37 -7.25 -2.18
CA MET A 78 9.42 -7.50 -3.25
C MET A 78 9.49 -6.40 -4.32
N THR A 79 9.44 -6.78 -5.60
CA THR A 79 9.38 -5.80 -6.69
C THR A 79 7.94 -5.40 -6.94
N VAL A 80 7.69 -4.11 -7.09
CA VAL A 80 6.37 -3.55 -7.37
C VAL A 80 6.40 -2.64 -8.59
N GLN A 81 5.28 -2.49 -9.26
CA GLN A 81 5.05 -1.62 -10.40
C GLN A 81 4.48 -0.29 -9.92
N ARG A 82 5.32 0.76 -9.90
CA ARG A 82 4.93 2.09 -9.43
C ARG A 82 4.40 2.96 -10.56
N SER A 83 3.12 3.33 -10.49
CA SER A 83 2.47 4.22 -11.46
C SER A 83 2.31 5.65 -10.94
N LEU A 84 2.25 5.86 -9.62
CA LEU A 84 2.28 7.19 -9.01
C LEU A 84 3.27 7.22 -7.82
N PRO A 85 3.99 8.34 -7.59
CA PRO A 85 4.04 9.53 -8.44
C PRO A 85 5.05 9.39 -9.59
N GLN A 86 4.72 9.98 -10.74
CA GLN A 86 5.62 10.15 -11.88
C GLN A 86 5.89 11.64 -12.16
N ARG A 87 6.90 11.91 -13.00
CA ARG A 87 7.27 13.27 -13.38
C ARG A 87 6.11 13.97 -14.13
N ALA A 88 5.46 13.26 -15.05
CA ALA A 88 4.37 13.79 -15.85
C ALA A 88 3.03 13.83 -15.09
N ARG A 89 2.80 12.88 -14.19
CA ARG A 89 1.58 12.79 -13.37
C ARG A 89 1.95 12.45 -11.94
N SER A 90 1.79 13.41 -11.04
CA SER A 90 2.07 13.19 -9.62
C SER A 90 0.83 12.85 -8.81
N LEU A 91 -0.35 13.31 -9.25
CA LEU A 91 -1.62 13.07 -8.59
C LEU A 91 -2.72 12.69 -9.60
N ILE A 92 -3.73 11.99 -9.11
CA ILE A 92 -5.08 11.88 -9.69
C ILE A 92 -6.06 12.24 -8.58
N GLY A 93 -6.69 13.40 -8.64
CA GLY A 93 -7.38 13.95 -7.47
C GLY A 93 -6.40 14.12 -6.29
N ALA A 94 -6.67 13.47 -5.15
CA ALA A 94 -5.73 13.41 -4.02
C ALA A 94 -4.83 12.16 -4.01
N TRP A 95 -5.06 11.18 -4.88
CA TRP A 95 -4.22 9.98 -4.99
C TRP A 95 -2.82 10.37 -5.45
N CYS A 96 -1.81 10.16 -4.61
CA CYS A 96 -0.45 10.63 -4.85
C CYS A 96 0.58 9.49 -4.92
N PHE A 97 0.16 8.25 -4.68
CA PHE A 97 1.00 7.06 -4.73
C PHE A 97 0.17 5.86 -5.16
N LEU A 98 0.75 5.01 -6.01
CA LEU A 98 0.16 3.74 -6.44
C LEU A 98 1.30 2.78 -6.81
N ASP A 99 1.43 1.73 -6.00
CA ASP A 99 2.22 0.55 -6.28
C ASP A 99 1.29 -0.64 -6.51
N PHE A 100 1.45 -1.30 -7.66
CA PHE A 100 0.80 -2.55 -8.00
C PHE A 100 1.80 -3.70 -7.86
N TYR A 101 1.41 -4.82 -7.26
CA TYR A 101 2.32 -5.92 -6.98
C TYR A 101 1.66 -7.28 -7.15
N GLY A 102 2.46 -8.25 -7.61
CA GLY A 102 1.99 -9.58 -7.93
C GLY A 102 1.13 -9.68 -9.21
N PRO A 103 0.53 -10.87 -9.44
CA PRO A 103 0.55 -12.03 -8.56
C PRO A 103 1.94 -12.69 -8.49
N ASP A 104 2.52 -12.72 -7.28
CA ASP A 104 3.85 -13.28 -7.04
C ASP A 104 3.77 -14.51 -6.14
N ASP A 105 4.56 -15.55 -6.43
CA ASP A 105 4.80 -16.66 -5.52
C ASP A 105 5.70 -16.20 -4.37
N VAL A 106 5.06 -15.87 -3.25
CA VAL A 106 5.72 -15.34 -2.06
C VAL A 106 6.22 -16.42 -1.11
N ALA A 107 5.82 -17.68 -1.32
CA ALA A 107 6.46 -18.81 -0.64
C ALA A 107 7.92 -18.96 -1.11
N ALA A 108 8.22 -18.59 -2.36
CA ALA A 108 9.58 -18.58 -2.90
C ALA A 108 10.34 -17.26 -2.67
N THR A 109 9.65 -16.13 -2.66
CA THR A 109 10.28 -14.79 -2.66
C THR A 109 10.29 -14.07 -1.32
N GLY A 110 9.57 -14.59 -0.30
CA GLY A 110 9.56 -14.04 1.06
C GLY A 110 8.46 -13.01 1.34
N GLY A 111 7.66 -12.66 0.33
CA GLY A 111 6.46 -11.84 0.48
C GLY A 111 6.70 -10.38 0.86
N MET A 112 5.61 -9.72 1.24
CA MET A 112 5.67 -8.38 1.80
C MET A 112 6.31 -8.43 3.18
N ASP A 113 7.40 -7.70 3.32
CA ASP A 113 8.22 -7.68 4.52
C ASP A 113 8.67 -6.24 4.83
N VAL A 114 7.75 -5.40 5.29
CA VAL A 114 7.99 -3.97 5.51
C VAL A 114 8.06 -3.69 7.02
N PRO A 115 9.27 -3.48 7.58
CA PRO A 115 9.43 -3.20 9.01
C PRO A 115 8.85 -1.85 9.40
N ARG A 116 8.88 -1.56 10.71
CA ARG A 116 8.33 -0.33 11.27
C ARG A 116 8.85 0.90 10.52
N HIS A 117 7.92 1.67 9.94
CA HIS A 117 8.23 2.88 9.19
C HIS A 117 7.13 3.93 9.38
N PRO A 118 7.44 5.23 9.23
CA PRO A 118 6.50 6.30 9.55
C PRO A 118 5.67 6.70 8.34
N HIS A 119 4.52 7.33 8.58
CA HIS A 119 3.78 8.17 7.64
C HIS A 119 3.27 9.43 8.33
N THR A 120 3.10 10.52 7.58
CA THR A 120 2.49 11.78 8.06
C THR A 120 1.86 12.55 6.90
N GLY A 121 0.70 13.16 7.14
CA GLY A 121 0.00 14.02 6.18
C GLY A 121 -0.69 13.29 5.02
N LEU A 122 -0.88 11.97 5.15
CA LEU A 122 -1.46 11.10 4.14
C LEU A 122 -2.36 10.04 4.75
N ALA A 123 -3.08 9.32 3.89
CA ALA A 123 -3.66 8.04 4.22
C ALA A 123 -3.09 6.96 3.31
N THR A 124 -2.86 5.77 3.85
CA THR A 124 -2.55 4.57 3.06
C THR A 124 -3.83 3.78 2.82
N VAL A 125 -3.91 3.11 1.68
CA VAL A 125 -5.03 2.27 1.26
C VAL A 125 -4.47 1.00 0.66
N SER A 126 -4.72 -0.13 1.32
CA SER A 126 -4.35 -1.46 0.83
C SER A 126 -5.58 -2.14 0.26
N TRP A 127 -5.43 -2.72 -0.95
CA TRP A 127 -6.46 -3.55 -1.58
C TRP A 127 -5.81 -4.81 -2.16
N LEU A 128 -6.27 -5.98 -1.72
CA LEU A 128 -5.74 -7.25 -2.18
C LEU A 128 -6.70 -7.95 -3.15
N PHE A 129 -6.12 -8.58 -4.17
CA PHE A 129 -6.79 -9.51 -5.07
C PHE A 129 -6.55 -10.97 -4.63
N GLU A 130 -5.40 -11.24 -4.01
CA GLU A 130 -4.99 -12.54 -3.45
C GLU A 130 -3.98 -12.34 -2.30
N GLY A 131 -3.92 -13.29 -1.37
CA GLY A 131 -2.99 -13.27 -0.24
C GLY A 131 -3.52 -12.51 0.98
N ARG A 132 -2.69 -12.40 2.03
CA ARG A 132 -3.01 -11.66 3.27
C ARG A 132 -1.79 -10.93 3.81
N ILE A 133 -2.02 -9.75 4.38
CA ILE A 133 -1.01 -8.91 5.03
C ILE A 133 -1.51 -8.54 6.42
N ASP A 134 -0.67 -8.68 7.44
CA ASP A 134 -0.91 -8.12 8.76
C ASP A 134 -0.34 -6.71 8.84
N HIS A 135 -1.21 -5.77 9.24
CA HIS A 135 -0.90 -4.39 9.58
C HIS A 135 -0.95 -4.22 11.09
N VAL A 136 0.05 -3.53 11.65
CA VAL A 136 0.10 -3.10 13.04
C VAL A 136 0.66 -1.69 13.09
N ASP A 137 0.05 -0.78 13.85
CA ASP A 137 0.49 0.60 13.96
C ASP A 137 0.71 1.11 15.40
N SER A 138 1.43 2.23 15.53
CA SER A 138 1.74 2.89 16.81
C SER A 138 0.56 3.61 17.45
N ALA A 139 -0.57 3.73 16.76
CA ALA A 139 -1.81 4.21 17.36
C ALA A 139 -2.60 3.08 18.05
N GLY A 140 -2.07 1.85 18.04
CA GLY A 140 -2.65 0.68 18.68
C GLY A 140 -3.66 -0.05 17.81
N ASN A 141 -3.74 0.28 16.51
CA ASN A 141 -4.60 -0.44 15.59
C ASN A 141 -3.87 -1.61 14.94
N TRP A 142 -4.63 -2.62 14.55
CA TRP A 142 -4.15 -3.77 13.81
C TRP A 142 -5.26 -4.29 12.90
N ALA A 143 -4.87 -4.86 11.76
CA ALA A 143 -5.79 -5.54 10.86
C ALA A 143 -5.05 -6.58 10.01
N THR A 144 -5.72 -7.69 9.69
CA THR A 144 -5.30 -8.55 8.58
C THR A 144 -6.04 -8.10 7.32
N VAL A 145 -5.33 -7.55 6.35
CA VAL A 145 -5.86 -7.20 5.03
C VAL A 145 -6.14 -8.48 4.26
N ARG A 146 -7.33 -8.60 3.69
CA ARG A 146 -7.79 -9.78 2.94
C ARG A 146 -8.25 -9.40 1.53
N PRO A 147 -8.36 -10.37 0.61
CA PRO A 147 -8.83 -10.10 -0.72
C PRO A 147 -10.25 -9.53 -0.73
N GLY A 148 -10.45 -8.45 -1.48
CA GLY A 148 -11.71 -7.73 -1.56
C GLY A 148 -12.09 -6.97 -0.28
N GLU A 149 -11.14 -6.70 0.61
CA GLU A 149 -11.31 -5.81 1.77
C GLU A 149 -10.36 -4.62 1.61
N VAL A 150 -10.88 -3.42 1.86
CA VAL A 150 -10.02 -2.24 2.00
C VAL A 150 -9.51 -2.15 3.42
N ASN A 151 -8.24 -1.80 3.54
CA ASN A 151 -7.66 -1.32 4.79
C ASN A 151 -7.14 0.11 4.55
N LEU A 152 -7.73 1.08 5.23
CA LEU A 152 -7.38 2.50 5.11
C LEU A 152 -6.84 2.98 6.45
N MET A 153 -5.55 3.34 6.47
CA MET A 153 -4.92 3.98 7.63
C MET A 153 -4.79 5.48 7.38
N HIS A 154 -5.46 6.32 8.17
CA HIS A 154 -5.12 7.74 8.19
C HIS A 154 -3.86 7.92 9.05
N ALA A 155 -2.77 8.41 8.46
CA ALA A 155 -1.57 8.71 9.22
C ALA A 155 -1.69 10.01 10.00
N GLY A 156 -2.46 10.98 9.48
CA GLY A 156 -2.71 12.27 10.12
C GLY A 156 -1.41 12.93 10.58
N ARG A 157 -1.37 13.36 11.85
CA ARG A 157 -0.19 14.01 12.46
C ARG A 157 1.08 13.15 12.47
N GLY A 158 0.97 11.83 12.37
CA GLY A 158 2.11 10.91 12.49
C GLY A 158 1.70 9.55 13.04
N VAL A 159 2.15 8.50 12.37
CA VAL A 159 2.03 7.11 12.81
C VAL A 159 3.22 6.32 12.27
N THR A 160 3.61 5.25 12.95
CA THR A 160 4.50 4.22 12.41
C THR A 160 3.75 2.91 12.28
N HIS A 161 4.05 2.12 11.26
CA HIS A 161 3.41 0.81 11.06
C HIS A 161 4.34 -0.22 10.41
N THR A 162 3.94 -1.48 10.51
CA THR A 162 4.53 -2.63 9.81
C THR A 162 3.50 -3.23 8.86
N GLU A 163 3.97 -3.81 7.75
CA GLU A 163 3.16 -4.60 6.84
C GLU A 163 3.91 -5.91 6.53
N TYR A 164 3.36 -7.04 6.99
CA TYR A 164 3.97 -8.36 6.83
C TYR A 164 2.99 -9.33 6.18
N SER A 165 3.42 -10.08 5.17
CA SER A 165 2.63 -11.21 4.67
C SER A 165 2.39 -12.22 5.78
N THR A 166 1.15 -12.74 5.88
CA THR A 166 0.87 -13.78 6.87
C THR A 166 1.64 -15.04 6.54
N ALA A 167 1.97 -15.85 7.54
CA ALA A 167 2.81 -17.04 7.38
C ALA A 167 2.23 -18.09 6.40
N ASP A 168 0.92 -18.06 6.16
CA ASP A 168 0.20 -18.95 5.25
C ASP A 168 -0.09 -18.33 3.87
N THR A 169 0.41 -17.13 3.60
CA THR A 169 0.32 -16.50 2.28
C THR A 169 1.35 -17.11 1.33
N THR A 170 0.89 -17.78 0.27
CA THR A 170 1.73 -18.36 -0.78
C THR A 170 1.77 -17.53 -2.04
N VAL A 171 0.70 -16.80 -2.34
CA VAL A 171 0.62 -15.82 -3.43
C VAL A 171 0.20 -14.48 -2.86
N LEU A 172 0.85 -13.41 -3.29
CA LEU A 172 0.46 -12.05 -2.95
C LEU A 172 0.17 -11.28 -4.23
N HIS A 173 -1.00 -10.63 -4.27
CA HIS A 173 -1.45 -9.84 -5.41
C HIS A 173 -2.30 -8.69 -4.90
N GLY A 174 -1.90 -7.45 -5.16
CA GLY A 174 -2.60 -6.29 -4.62
C GLY A 174 -2.08 -4.95 -5.10
N ALA A 175 -2.66 -3.90 -4.55
CA ALA A 175 -2.25 -2.53 -4.75
C ALA A 175 -2.12 -1.81 -3.40
N GLN A 176 -1.05 -1.04 -3.25
CA GLN A 176 -0.86 -0.07 -2.17
C GLN A 176 -1.01 1.33 -2.76
N LEU A 177 -1.95 2.10 -2.26
CA LEU A 177 -2.23 3.45 -2.70
C LEU A 177 -2.10 4.42 -1.54
N TRP A 178 -1.65 5.65 -1.81
CA TRP A 178 -1.75 6.73 -0.84
C TRP A 178 -2.56 7.87 -1.43
N TYR A 179 -3.34 8.54 -0.58
CA TYR A 179 -3.86 9.84 -0.90
C TYR A 179 -3.37 10.89 0.09
N ALA A 180 -3.07 12.08 -0.44
CA ALA A 180 -2.67 13.22 0.36
C ALA A 180 -3.88 13.72 1.16
N LEU A 181 -3.73 13.85 2.48
CA LEU A 181 -4.78 14.47 3.28
C LEU A 181 -4.83 15.98 2.94
N PRO A 182 -6.04 16.55 2.77
CA PRO A 182 -6.18 18.00 2.62
C PRO A 182 -5.67 18.72 3.87
N ASP A 183 -5.27 19.98 3.74
CA ASP A 183 -4.62 20.73 4.82
C ASP A 183 -5.43 20.73 6.12
N ALA A 184 -6.75 20.84 6.01
CA ALA A 184 -7.67 20.81 7.15
C ALA A 184 -7.66 19.49 7.96
N HIS A 185 -7.20 18.39 7.36
CA HIS A 185 -7.25 17.06 7.98
C HIS A 185 -5.86 16.43 8.20
N ARG A 186 -4.79 16.96 7.61
CA ARG A 186 -3.46 16.32 7.61
C ARG A 186 -2.79 16.20 8.98
N PHE A 187 -3.36 16.82 10.03
CA PHE A 187 -2.91 16.71 11.42
C PHE A 187 -3.93 16.03 12.33
N SER A 188 -4.93 15.34 11.78
CA SER A 188 -5.88 14.55 12.57
C SER A 188 -5.20 13.45 13.37
N HIS A 189 -5.95 12.86 14.30
CA HIS A 189 -5.51 11.63 14.96
C HIS A 189 -5.38 10.49 13.94
N PRO A 190 -4.34 9.65 14.06
CA PRO A 190 -4.28 8.44 13.27
C PRO A 190 -5.41 7.48 13.65
N ASP A 191 -5.97 6.81 12.65
CA ASP A 191 -6.97 5.75 12.82
C ASP A 191 -6.90 4.74 11.67
N LEU A 192 -7.63 3.63 11.83
CA LEU A 192 -7.66 2.52 10.88
C LEU A 192 -9.10 2.12 10.58
N HIS A 193 -9.42 1.99 9.30
CA HIS A 193 -10.74 1.56 8.81
C HIS A 193 -10.59 0.35 7.91
N SER A 194 -11.24 -0.76 8.26
CA SER A 194 -11.30 -1.96 7.42
C SER A 194 -12.73 -2.25 7.01
N HIS A 195 -12.96 -2.54 5.72
CA HIS A 195 -14.30 -2.82 5.22
C HIS A 195 -14.29 -3.77 4.03
N ARG A 196 -15.23 -4.71 4.02
CA ARG A 196 -15.56 -5.54 2.86
C ARG A 196 -16.83 -4.97 2.20
N PRO A 197 -16.72 -4.32 1.03
CA PRO A 197 -17.90 -3.86 0.30
C PRO A 197 -18.66 -5.06 -0.30
N ASP A 198 -19.99 -5.00 -0.32
CA ASP A 198 -20.75 -5.95 -1.14
C ASP A 198 -20.62 -5.58 -2.62
N PRO A 199 -20.57 -6.57 -3.51
CA PRO A 199 -20.52 -6.32 -4.93
C PRO A 199 -21.80 -5.66 -5.48
N VAL A 200 -21.63 -4.85 -6.52
CA VAL A 200 -22.66 -4.51 -7.51
C VAL A 200 -22.48 -5.44 -8.68
N ILE A 201 -23.56 -6.10 -9.11
CA ILE A 201 -23.55 -7.03 -10.23
C ILE A 201 -24.35 -6.42 -11.36
N GLY A 202 -23.77 -6.37 -12.54
CA GLY A 202 -24.45 -6.04 -13.79
C GLY A 202 -24.33 -7.16 -14.81
N GLU A 203 -24.62 -6.84 -16.08
CA GLU A 203 -24.56 -7.81 -17.16
C GLU A 203 -23.10 -8.13 -17.51
N GLY A 204 -22.63 -9.30 -17.07
CA GLY A 204 -21.27 -9.77 -17.34
C GLY A 204 -20.17 -9.06 -16.54
N TRP A 205 -20.52 -8.25 -15.54
CA TRP A 205 -19.54 -7.55 -14.71
C TRP A 205 -19.95 -7.48 -13.23
N GLU A 206 -18.95 -7.34 -12.37
CA GLU A 206 -19.05 -7.11 -10.94
C GLU A 206 -18.16 -5.93 -10.54
N ALA A 207 -18.62 -5.07 -9.62
CA ALA A 207 -17.82 -3.99 -9.06
C ALA A 207 -17.90 -3.96 -7.52
N LYS A 208 -16.76 -3.81 -6.86
CA LYS A 208 -16.66 -3.63 -5.40
C LYS A 208 -16.20 -2.20 -5.11
N VAL A 209 -17.13 -1.34 -4.70
CA VAL A 209 -16.87 0.07 -4.38
C VAL A 209 -16.34 0.17 -2.96
N PHE A 210 -15.02 0.28 -2.82
CA PHE A 210 -14.36 0.28 -1.52
C PHE A 210 -14.11 1.70 -0.97
N LEU A 211 -14.14 2.74 -1.81
CA LEU A 211 -14.13 4.15 -1.38
C LEU A 211 -15.06 4.99 -2.24
N GLY A 212 -15.74 5.95 -1.61
CA GLY A 212 -16.63 6.88 -2.29
C GLY A 212 -17.99 6.29 -2.64
N GLU A 213 -18.57 6.78 -3.72
CA GLU A 213 -19.84 6.32 -4.26
C GLU A 213 -19.74 6.14 -5.78
N LEU A 214 -20.11 4.95 -6.25
CA LEU A 214 -20.22 4.59 -7.67
C LEU A 214 -21.34 3.57 -7.85
N LEU A 215 -21.97 3.55 -9.03
CA LEU A 215 -22.95 2.51 -9.40
C LEU A 215 -24.08 2.36 -8.37
N GLY A 216 -24.49 3.47 -7.74
CA GLY A 216 -25.51 3.49 -6.70
C GLY A 216 -25.11 2.88 -5.35
N ARG A 217 -23.82 2.55 -5.14
CA ARG A 217 -23.29 2.06 -3.87
C ARG A 217 -22.27 3.02 -3.30
N ARG A 218 -22.43 3.30 -2.01
CA ARG A 218 -21.54 4.13 -1.20
C ARG A 218 -20.76 3.24 -0.22
N SER A 219 -19.44 3.43 -0.18
CA SER A 219 -18.58 2.80 0.83
C SER A 219 -18.84 3.38 2.22
N LEU A 220 -18.70 2.53 3.24
CA LEU A 220 -18.79 2.93 4.65
C LEU A 220 -17.49 3.51 5.22
N VAL A 221 -16.39 3.42 4.46
CA VAL A 221 -15.09 3.91 4.89
C VAL A 221 -15.03 5.43 4.76
N PRO A 222 -14.77 6.18 5.85
CA PRO A 222 -14.69 7.62 5.81
C PRO A 222 -13.41 8.08 5.09
N THR A 223 -13.53 9.06 4.20
CA THR A 223 -12.40 9.74 3.57
C THR A 223 -12.40 11.22 3.92
N ALA A 224 -11.22 11.82 4.05
CA ALA A 224 -11.08 13.25 4.36
C ALA A 224 -11.45 14.18 3.18
N ILE A 225 -11.56 13.63 1.97
CA ILE A 225 -11.93 14.31 0.74
C ILE A 225 -12.75 13.35 -0.14
N PRO A 226 -13.68 13.82 -1.00
CA PRO A 226 -14.37 12.95 -1.95
C PRO A 226 -13.39 12.20 -2.87
N LEU A 227 -13.35 10.88 -2.72
CA LEU A 227 -12.53 9.97 -3.50
C LEU A 227 -13.40 8.87 -4.07
N THR A 228 -12.86 8.17 -5.04
CA THR A 228 -13.43 6.98 -5.66
C THR A 228 -12.38 5.88 -5.66
N GLY A 229 -12.79 4.67 -5.29
CA GLY A 229 -11.99 3.46 -5.38
C GLY A 229 -12.91 2.26 -5.60
N ALA A 230 -12.71 1.53 -6.70
CA ALA A 230 -13.46 0.29 -6.99
C ALA A 230 -12.60 -0.76 -7.67
N GLU A 231 -12.75 -2.02 -7.26
CA GLU A 231 -12.33 -3.18 -8.06
C GLU A 231 -13.43 -3.48 -9.08
N LEU A 232 -13.04 -3.66 -10.34
CA LEU A 232 -13.91 -4.06 -11.44
C LEU A 232 -13.50 -5.45 -11.91
N ARG A 233 -14.48 -6.34 -12.07
CA ARG A 233 -14.31 -7.66 -12.70
C ARG A 233 -15.26 -7.78 -13.87
N LEU A 234 -14.74 -8.09 -15.04
CA LEU A 234 -15.52 -8.19 -16.28
C LEU A 234 -15.31 -9.57 -16.90
N GLN A 235 -16.39 -10.18 -17.37
CA GLN A 235 -16.34 -11.36 -18.25
C GLN A 235 -15.82 -10.97 -19.63
N PRO A 236 -15.35 -11.93 -20.44
CA PRO A 236 -14.95 -11.68 -21.83
C PRO A 236 -16.02 -10.90 -22.61
N GLY A 237 -15.58 -9.84 -23.30
CA GLY A 237 -16.43 -8.96 -24.11
C GLY A 237 -17.43 -8.10 -23.34
N ALA A 238 -17.46 -8.17 -22.00
CA ALA A 238 -18.37 -7.35 -21.20
C ALA A 238 -17.94 -5.87 -21.23
N GLU A 239 -18.93 -4.99 -21.08
CA GLU A 239 -18.75 -3.55 -20.98
C GLU A 239 -19.43 -3.04 -19.70
N ILE A 240 -18.75 -2.12 -19.01
CA ILE A 240 -19.35 -1.32 -17.95
C ILE A 240 -19.21 0.17 -18.28
N VAL A 241 -20.32 0.90 -18.10
CA VAL A 241 -20.36 2.35 -18.16
C VAL A 241 -20.55 2.90 -16.76
N VAL A 242 -19.51 3.54 -16.22
CA VAL A 242 -19.51 4.11 -14.88
C VAL A 242 -19.84 5.59 -14.95
N GLU A 243 -20.95 6.02 -14.35
CA GLU A 243 -21.22 7.46 -14.18
C GLU A 243 -20.27 8.05 -13.14
N VAL A 244 -19.64 9.18 -13.49
CA VAL A 244 -18.63 9.82 -12.66
C VAL A 244 -18.84 11.35 -12.57
N PRO A 245 -18.41 12.01 -11.47
CA PRO A 245 -18.52 13.45 -11.36
C PRO A 245 -17.61 14.16 -12.37
N ALA A 246 -18.16 15.08 -13.16
CA ALA A 246 -17.43 15.76 -14.24
C ALA A 246 -16.19 16.56 -13.80
N HIS A 247 -16.08 16.90 -12.52
CA HIS A 247 -14.95 17.65 -11.97
C HIS A 247 -13.88 16.73 -11.38
N HIS A 248 -14.09 15.41 -11.41
CA HIS A 248 -13.10 14.43 -10.97
C HIS A 248 -12.14 14.08 -12.09
N GLU A 249 -10.96 13.65 -11.68
CA GLU A 249 -9.99 12.92 -12.49
C GLU A 249 -10.08 11.44 -12.15
N HIS A 250 -9.71 10.59 -13.10
CA HIS A 250 -9.84 9.14 -12.97
C HIS A 250 -8.60 8.40 -13.45
N GLY A 251 -8.30 7.29 -12.79
CA GLY A 251 -7.25 6.35 -13.17
C GLY A 251 -7.79 4.93 -13.19
N LEU A 252 -7.55 4.18 -14.25
CA LEU A 252 -7.85 2.75 -14.36
C LEU A 252 -6.53 1.96 -14.44
N LEU A 253 -6.23 1.19 -13.41
CA LEU A 253 -5.11 0.24 -13.41
C LEU A 253 -5.58 -1.09 -13.99
N THR A 254 -4.86 -1.59 -15.00
CA THR A 254 -5.04 -2.95 -15.51
C THR A 254 -4.35 -3.95 -14.58
N VAL A 255 -5.14 -4.78 -13.89
CA VAL A 255 -4.64 -5.76 -12.92
C VAL A 255 -4.41 -7.12 -13.60
N SER A 256 -5.37 -7.58 -14.41
CA SER A 256 -5.23 -8.78 -15.23
C SER A 256 -6.17 -8.73 -16.44
N GLY A 257 -5.75 -9.33 -17.54
CA GLY A 257 -6.53 -9.39 -18.79
C GLY A 257 -6.44 -8.09 -19.60
N ALA A 258 -6.90 -8.15 -20.85
CA ALA A 258 -6.90 -7.01 -21.75
C ALA A 258 -8.13 -6.12 -21.49
N VAL A 259 -7.90 -4.84 -21.19
CA VAL A 259 -8.96 -3.87 -20.89
C VAL A 259 -8.77 -2.59 -21.69
N THR A 260 -9.88 -2.01 -22.14
CA THR A 260 -9.90 -0.65 -22.71
C THR A 260 -10.55 0.33 -21.76
N LEU A 261 -10.07 1.57 -21.76
CA LEU A 261 -10.70 2.73 -21.13
C LEU A 261 -11.04 3.73 -22.23
N GLN A 262 -12.33 4.05 -22.39
CA GLN A 262 -12.80 4.93 -23.47
C GLN A 262 -12.30 4.48 -24.85
N GLY A 263 -12.29 3.17 -25.10
CA GLY A 263 -11.81 2.59 -26.37
C GLY A 263 -10.29 2.58 -26.56
N VAL A 264 -9.50 3.07 -25.60
CA VAL A 264 -8.04 3.00 -25.62
C VAL A 264 -7.57 1.79 -24.81
N ASP A 265 -6.74 0.94 -25.41
CA ASP A 265 -6.11 -0.19 -24.71
C ASP A 265 -5.24 0.32 -23.56
N VAL A 266 -5.46 -0.20 -22.35
CA VAL A 266 -4.62 0.07 -21.17
C VAL A 266 -3.78 -1.16 -20.91
N PRO A 267 -2.46 -1.16 -21.24
CA PRO A 267 -1.63 -2.35 -21.10
C PRO A 267 -1.53 -2.84 -19.66
N ALA A 268 -1.12 -4.09 -19.47
CA ALA A 268 -0.94 -4.68 -18.14
C ALA A 268 -0.08 -3.77 -17.23
N ALA A 269 -0.50 -3.65 -15.96
CA ALA A 269 0.10 -2.79 -14.95
C ALA A 269 0.15 -1.27 -15.27
N HIS A 270 -0.31 -0.83 -16.44
CA HIS A 270 -0.41 0.60 -16.76
C HIS A 270 -1.59 1.23 -16.05
N LEU A 271 -1.49 2.54 -15.83
CA LEU A 271 -2.57 3.36 -15.31
C LEU A 271 -3.08 4.26 -16.44
N GLY A 272 -4.29 3.97 -16.93
CA GLY A 272 -5.00 4.82 -17.88
C GLY A 272 -5.66 5.99 -17.16
N TYR A 273 -5.25 7.21 -17.47
CA TYR A 273 -5.74 8.45 -16.85
C TYR A 273 -6.72 9.18 -17.76
N VAL A 274 -7.82 9.65 -17.17
CA VAL A 274 -8.79 10.55 -17.79
C VAL A 274 -8.92 11.78 -16.89
N GLY A 275 -8.63 12.96 -17.47
CA GLY A 275 -8.75 14.23 -16.76
C GLY A 275 -10.19 14.68 -16.52
N PRO A 276 -10.39 15.88 -15.94
CA PRO A 276 -11.72 16.41 -15.69
C PRO A 276 -12.51 16.63 -16.99
N GLY A 277 -13.83 16.53 -16.89
CA GLY A 277 -14.79 16.78 -17.98
C GLY A 277 -15.60 15.56 -18.38
N ALA A 278 -15.07 14.35 -18.18
CA ALA A 278 -15.80 13.11 -18.43
C ALA A 278 -16.96 12.95 -17.43
N ARG A 279 -18.15 12.61 -17.92
CA ARG A 279 -19.33 12.30 -17.08
C ARG A 279 -19.58 10.80 -16.95
N ARG A 280 -18.93 10.04 -17.82
CA ARG A 280 -19.03 8.59 -17.94
C ARG A 280 -17.68 8.06 -18.35
N LEU A 281 -17.29 6.92 -17.78
CA LEU A 281 -16.15 6.14 -18.20
C LEU A 281 -16.66 4.81 -18.75
N THR A 282 -16.27 4.48 -19.96
CA THR A 282 -16.56 3.17 -20.54
C THR A 282 -15.33 2.28 -20.40
N VAL A 283 -15.52 1.12 -19.76
CA VAL A 283 -14.47 0.12 -19.56
C VAL A 283 -14.94 -1.18 -20.21
N ARG A 284 -14.12 -1.76 -21.09
CA ARG A 284 -14.46 -3.01 -21.80
C ARG A 284 -13.38 -4.05 -21.62
N ALA A 285 -13.80 -5.29 -21.41
CA ALA A 285 -12.92 -6.45 -21.48
C ALA A 285 -12.69 -6.86 -22.93
N GLY A 286 -11.49 -7.37 -23.22
CA GLY A 286 -11.20 -8.10 -24.44
C GLY A 286 -11.76 -9.53 -24.39
N ASP A 287 -11.03 -10.47 -24.98
CA ASP A 287 -11.48 -11.86 -25.14
C ASP A 287 -11.30 -12.74 -23.88
N GLU A 288 -10.69 -12.20 -22.82
CA GLU A 288 -10.41 -12.88 -21.55
C GLU A 288 -11.04 -12.13 -20.37
N PRO A 289 -11.28 -12.81 -19.22
CA PRO A 289 -11.75 -12.14 -18.01
C PRO A 289 -10.77 -11.05 -17.54
N VAL A 290 -11.31 -9.91 -17.10
CA VAL A 290 -10.53 -8.75 -16.65
C VAL A 290 -10.71 -8.53 -15.15
N ILE A 291 -9.61 -8.14 -14.50
CA ILE A 291 -9.63 -7.42 -13.23
C ILE A 291 -8.99 -6.05 -13.47
N ALA A 292 -9.64 -4.99 -12.99
CA ALA A 292 -9.11 -3.64 -13.03
C ALA A 292 -9.41 -2.89 -11.72
N LEU A 293 -8.60 -1.88 -11.41
CA LEU A 293 -8.80 -1.01 -10.25
C LEU A 293 -9.08 0.41 -10.74
N LEU A 294 -10.26 0.93 -10.46
CA LEU A 294 -10.66 2.30 -10.76
C LEU A 294 -10.45 3.19 -9.54
N ILE A 295 -9.69 4.27 -9.71
CA ILE A 295 -9.53 5.35 -8.74
C ILE A 295 -10.01 6.67 -9.31
N GLY A 296 -10.37 7.60 -8.43
CA GLY A 296 -10.65 8.97 -8.85
C GLY A 296 -10.91 9.92 -7.68
N GLY A 297 -11.15 11.17 -8.01
CA GLY A 297 -11.41 12.24 -7.05
C GLY A 297 -11.33 13.60 -7.71
N GLY A 298 -11.90 14.62 -7.08
CA GLY A 298 -11.64 16.01 -7.47
C GLY A 298 -10.17 16.37 -7.27
N PRO A 299 -9.57 17.23 -8.12
CA PRO A 299 -8.23 17.75 -7.89
C PRO A 299 -8.08 18.27 -6.45
N LEU A 300 -6.96 17.93 -5.79
CA LEU A 300 -6.72 18.30 -4.39
C LEU A 300 -6.78 19.82 -4.19
N GLY A 301 -6.36 20.61 -5.19
CA GLY A 301 -6.34 22.08 -5.12
C GLY A 301 -5.24 22.64 -4.21
N GLU A 302 -4.34 21.78 -3.73
CA GLU A 302 -3.23 22.15 -2.85
C GLU A 302 -1.90 21.65 -3.43
N GLN A 303 -0.82 22.37 -3.11
CA GLN A 303 0.53 21.95 -3.46
C GLN A 303 1.12 21.11 -2.33
N ILE A 304 1.52 19.87 -2.62
CA ILE A 304 2.13 18.94 -1.68
C ILE A 304 3.63 18.79 -1.94
N ILE A 305 4.39 18.52 -0.89
CA ILE A 305 5.77 18.01 -1.00
C ILE A 305 5.75 16.56 -0.54
N MET A 306 6.14 15.67 -1.45
CA MET A 306 6.33 14.25 -1.16
C MET A 306 7.81 13.94 -1.05
N TRP A 307 8.22 13.42 0.10
CA TRP A 307 9.55 12.89 0.31
C TRP A 307 9.48 11.65 1.20
N TRP A 308 10.06 10.55 0.74
CA TRP A 308 9.99 9.25 1.40
C TRP A 308 8.52 8.91 1.75
N ASN A 309 8.17 8.85 3.04
CA ASN A 309 6.85 8.51 3.53
C ASN A 309 6.09 9.73 4.12
N PHE A 310 6.51 10.93 3.77
CA PHE A 310 5.94 12.18 4.27
C PHE A 310 5.29 12.98 3.14
N VAL A 311 4.06 13.45 3.40
CA VAL A 311 3.30 14.33 2.50
C VAL A 311 3.05 15.66 3.22
N GLY A 312 3.97 16.61 3.01
CA GLY A 312 3.93 17.95 3.59
C GLY A 312 3.44 19.01 2.61
N ARG A 313 3.65 20.27 2.98
CA ARG A 313 3.44 21.49 2.17
C ARG A 313 4.73 22.28 2.03
N THR A 314 5.63 22.21 3.01
CA THR A 314 6.94 22.88 2.96
C THR A 314 8.10 21.92 3.19
N GLN A 315 9.30 22.34 2.81
CA GLN A 315 10.51 21.54 3.04
C GLN A 315 10.81 21.44 4.53
N GLU A 316 10.59 22.54 5.25
CA GLU A 316 10.79 22.64 6.70
C GLU A 316 9.91 21.64 7.44
N GLU A 317 8.67 21.40 7.01
CA GLU A 317 7.81 20.35 7.59
C GLU A 317 8.42 18.96 7.42
N ILE A 318 8.92 18.63 6.23
CA ILE A 318 9.55 17.33 5.95
C ILE A 318 10.80 17.14 6.81
N GLU A 319 11.64 18.16 6.89
CA GLU A 319 12.86 18.15 7.72
C GLU A 319 12.51 17.94 9.19
N THR A 320 11.48 18.62 9.66
CA THR A 320 10.99 18.55 11.03
C THR A 320 10.41 17.17 11.37
N TRP A 321 9.57 16.59 10.51
CA TRP A 321 9.00 15.26 10.72
C TRP A 321 10.06 14.16 10.64
N ARG A 322 11.03 14.29 9.72
CA ARG A 322 12.18 13.39 9.67
C ARG A 322 12.97 13.43 10.96
N ALA A 323 13.30 14.62 11.47
CA ALA A 323 14.06 14.78 12.70
C ALA A 323 13.32 14.16 13.90
N ALA A 324 12.02 14.43 14.04
CA ALA A 324 11.19 13.83 15.08
C ALA A 324 11.21 12.29 15.01
N TYR A 325 11.03 11.71 13.82
CA TYR A 325 11.10 10.27 13.64
C TYR A 325 12.47 9.69 14.02
N GLN A 326 13.55 10.28 13.52
CA GLN A 326 14.91 9.80 13.78
C GLN A 326 15.25 9.83 15.26
N GLN A 327 14.80 10.86 15.99
CA GLN A 327 15.00 11.00 17.43
C GLN A 327 14.13 10.02 18.22
N GLU A 328 12.83 9.90 17.90
CA GLU A 328 11.93 8.96 18.57
C GLU A 328 12.38 7.50 18.38
N MET A 329 12.98 7.17 17.23
CA MET A 329 13.50 5.84 16.94
C MET A 329 14.92 5.59 17.45
N GLY A 330 15.59 6.59 18.02
CA GLY A 330 16.97 6.46 18.53
C GLY A 330 18.05 6.38 17.44
N PHE A 331 17.76 6.84 16.22
CA PHE A 331 18.73 6.91 15.12
C PHE A 331 19.61 8.17 15.18
N GLU A 332 19.09 9.25 15.76
CA GLU A 332 19.77 10.53 15.88
C GLU A 332 19.57 11.08 17.29
N THR A 333 20.58 11.78 17.80
CA THR A 333 20.50 12.46 19.11
C THR A 333 19.40 13.53 19.08
N PRO A 334 18.62 13.69 20.17
CA PRO A 334 17.66 14.78 20.30
C PRO A 334 18.29 16.15 20.03
N THR A 335 17.58 16.98 19.26
CA THR A 335 17.95 18.38 19.06
C THR A 335 17.83 19.17 20.38
N PRO A 336 18.51 20.33 20.50
CA PRO A 336 18.39 21.20 21.68
C PRO A 336 16.95 21.58 22.06
N ASP A 337 16.07 21.57 21.08
CA ASP A 337 14.67 22.04 21.12
C ASP A 337 13.68 20.84 21.17
N SER A 338 14.19 19.64 21.43
CA SER A 338 13.38 18.42 21.50
C SER A 338 12.87 18.19 22.92
N PRO A 339 11.61 17.74 23.12
CA PRO A 339 11.12 17.30 24.44
C PRO A 339 11.90 16.10 24.99
N LEU A 340 12.66 15.42 24.13
CA LEU A 340 13.55 14.32 24.48
C LEU A 340 14.92 14.79 25.00
N ARG A 341 15.24 16.09 24.91
CA ARG A 341 16.48 16.62 25.47
C ARG A 341 16.45 16.48 26.99
N ARG A 342 17.43 15.78 27.53
CA ARG A 342 17.71 15.76 28.98
C ARG A 342 18.81 16.77 29.31
N GLU A 343 18.80 17.28 30.55
CA GLU A 343 19.90 18.10 31.09
C GLU A 343 21.21 17.29 31.28
N ALA A 344 21.14 15.96 31.25
CA ALA A 344 22.29 15.07 31.37
C ALA A 344 22.67 14.48 30.00
N ASP A 345 23.97 14.54 29.69
CA ASP A 345 24.70 14.23 28.43
C ASP A 345 24.56 12.80 27.85
N GLU A 346 23.46 12.09 28.09
CA GLU A 346 23.23 10.77 27.48
C GLU A 346 22.42 10.95 26.18
N PRO A 347 23.04 10.85 24.98
CA PRO A 347 22.27 10.78 23.74
C PRO A 347 21.36 9.55 23.79
N LEU A 348 20.08 9.72 23.44
CA LEU A 348 19.17 8.59 23.26
C LEU A 348 19.68 7.75 22.07
N GLY A 349 20.39 6.66 22.38
CA GLY A 349 20.82 5.64 21.42
C GLY A 349 19.82 4.47 21.32
N GLU A 350 18.64 4.62 21.91
CA GLU A 350 17.57 3.62 21.96
C GLU A 350 16.23 4.27 21.60
N GLN A 351 15.30 3.46 21.10
CA GLN A 351 13.93 3.90 20.79
C GLN A 351 13.23 4.41 22.04
N VAL A 352 12.46 5.50 21.89
CA VAL A 352 11.68 6.06 22.99
C VAL A 352 10.53 5.11 23.34
N GLY A 353 10.48 4.69 24.61
CA GLY A 353 9.45 3.79 25.12
C GLY A 353 9.42 3.72 26.65
N GLY A 354 8.49 2.91 27.17
CA GLY A 354 8.32 2.67 28.60
C GLY A 354 8.13 3.95 29.42
N ALA A 355 8.67 3.97 30.64
CA ALA A 355 8.47 5.06 31.59
C ALA A 355 8.91 6.44 31.09
N LEU A 356 9.91 6.51 30.19
CA LEU A 356 10.32 7.77 29.57
C LEU A 356 9.18 8.32 28.71
N LEU A 357 8.64 7.51 27.82
CA LEU A 357 7.54 7.91 26.97
C LEU A 357 6.34 8.34 27.83
N ASP A 358 5.96 7.52 28.82
CA ASP A 358 4.84 7.79 29.72
C ASP A 358 4.96 9.16 30.41
N SER A 359 6.18 9.57 30.78
CA SER A 359 6.43 10.87 31.41
C SER A 359 6.34 12.07 30.47
N LEU A 360 6.46 11.84 29.15
CA LEU A 360 6.49 12.88 28.12
C LEU A 360 5.18 12.96 27.32
N VAL A 361 4.30 11.95 27.40
CA VAL A 361 2.99 12.00 26.75
C VAL A 361 2.22 13.23 27.22
N GLY A 362 1.70 13.99 26.25
CA GLY A 362 0.96 15.24 26.51
C GLY A 362 1.84 16.49 26.58
N THR A 363 3.16 16.35 26.46
CA THR A 363 4.05 17.47 26.14
C THR A 363 3.97 17.82 24.64
N ALA A 364 4.73 18.82 24.21
CA ALA A 364 4.78 19.25 22.82
C ALA A 364 6.24 19.50 22.39
N TYR A 365 6.47 19.39 21.09
CA TYR A 365 7.65 19.97 20.44
C TYR A 365 7.56 21.50 20.49
N ASP A 366 8.69 22.18 20.28
CA ASP A 366 8.77 23.65 20.34
C ASP A 366 7.88 24.38 19.31
N ASP A 367 7.56 23.71 18.20
CA ASP A 367 6.59 24.21 17.21
C ASP A 367 5.12 23.95 17.57
N GLY A 368 4.87 23.47 18.79
CA GLY A 368 3.53 23.22 19.35
C GLY A 368 2.91 21.88 18.95
N ARG A 369 3.58 21.05 18.14
CA ARG A 369 3.07 19.72 17.80
C ARG A 369 3.06 18.80 19.04
N PRO A 370 2.03 17.97 19.24
CA PRO A 370 2.00 17.03 20.35
C PRO A 370 3.14 16.00 20.30
N PHE A 371 3.71 15.68 21.46
CA PHE A 371 4.63 14.56 21.64
C PHE A 371 3.91 13.34 22.23
N PRO A 372 4.22 12.11 21.78
CA PRO A 372 5.07 11.77 20.63
C PRO A 372 4.38 12.01 19.28
N GLN A 373 5.15 12.23 18.21
CA GLN A 373 4.57 12.28 16.86
C GLN A 373 4.36 10.87 16.29
N PHE A 374 5.31 9.95 16.49
CA PHE A 374 5.29 8.61 15.89
C PHE A 374 5.00 7.48 16.88
N GLY A 375 5.11 7.74 18.18
CA GLY A 375 4.49 6.94 19.23
C GLY A 375 5.22 5.66 19.63
N ALA A 376 4.74 5.01 20.68
CA ALA A 376 5.16 3.65 21.04
C ALA A 376 4.69 2.65 19.99
N PHE A 377 5.42 1.55 19.86
CA PHE A 377 5.06 0.47 18.95
C PHE A 377 5.06 -0.85 19.70
N PRO A 378 4.15 -1.78 19.36
CA PRO A 378 4.23 -3.15 19.85
C PRO A 378 5.61 -3.77 19.52
N PRO A 379 6.07 -4.80 20.25
CA PRO A 379 7.32 -5.46 19.92
C PRO A 379 7.36 -5.92 18.45
N ASP A 380 8.31 -5.40 17.69
CA ASP A 380 8.58 -5.77 16.31
C ASP A 380 9.97 -6.39 16.23
N PRO A 381 10.11 -7.65 15.77
CA PRO A 381 11.40 -8.33 15.72
C PRO A 381 12.44 -7.64 14.82
N LYS A 382 12.01 -6.81 13.84
CA LYS A 382 12.92 -6.16 12.89
C LYS A 382 13.29 -4.73 13.27
N GLY A 383 12.49 -4.11 14.14
CA GLY A 383 12.66 -2.73 14.54
C GLY A 383 12.40 -1.72 13.40
N PRO A 384 12.51 -0.43 13.69
CA PRO A 384 12.30 0.63 12.71
C PRO A 384 13.38 0.68 11.63
N ILE A 385 13.03 1.20 10.47
CA ILE A 385 14.00 1.54 9.42
C ILE A 385 14.42 3.01 9.52
N PRO A 386 15.71 3.36 9.31
CA PRO A 386 16.14 4.75 9.33
C PRO A 386 15.59 5.52 8.12
N ALA A 387 15.22 6.78 8.34
CA ALA A 387 14.86 7.67 7.24
C ALA A 387 16.07 7.91 6.32
N PRO A 388 15.89 7.96 4.99
CA PRO A 388 16.98 8.29 4.08
C PRO A 388 17.54 9.70 4.35
N PRO A 389 18.76 10.00 3.90
CA PRO A 389 19.28 11.37 3.96
C PRO A 389 18.40 12.31 3.13
N LEU A 390 18.22 13.52 3.63
CA LEU A 390 17.53 14.57 2.89
C LEU A 390 18.31 14.94 1.62
N PRO A 391 17.63 15.32 0.53
CA PRO A 391 18.31 15.78 -0.67
C PRO A 391 19.02 17.10 -0.40
N ASN A 392 20.21 17.28 -0.99
CA ASN A 392 20.93 18.56 -0.97
C ASN A 392 20.30 19.64 -1.88
N THR A 393 19.09 19.40 -2.40
CA THR A 393 18.37 20.30 -3.31
C THR A 393 16.96 20.51 -2.81
N ARG A 394 16.38 21.66 -3.15
CA ARG A 394 15.01 22.00 -2.74
C ARG A 394 14.01 20.97 -3.27
N MET A 395 13.20 20.43 -2.37
CA MET A 395 12.13 19.51 -2.75
C MET A 395 11.10 20.24 -3.60
N ARG A 396 10.64 19.58 -4.68
CA ARG A 396 9.66 20.17 -5.58
C ARG A 396 8.25 19.90 -5.07
N ALA A 397 7.46 20.96 -5.00
CA ALA A 397 6.03 20.87 -4.82
C ALA A 397 5.36 20.19 -6.03
N ARG A 398 4.24 19.53 -5.77
CA ARG A 398 3.40 18.79 -6.72
C ARG A 398 1.95 19.17 -6.44
N GLY A 399 1.13 19.33 -7.47
CA GLY A 399 -0.31 19.57 -7.31
C GLY A 399 -0.94 20.13 -8.55
#